data_AF-A0A3G8WYM7-F1
#
_entry.id   AF-A0A3G8WYM7-F1
#
_cell.length_a   1.000
_cell.length_b   1.000
_cell.length_c   1.000
_cell.angle_alpha   90.00
_cell.angle_beta   90.00
_cell.angle_gamma   90.00
#
_symmetry.space_group_name_H-M   'P 1'
#
loop_
_entity.id
_entity.type
_entity.pdbx_description
1 polymer ?
#
loop_
_entity_poly.entity_id
_entity_poly.type
_entity_poly.pdbx_seq_one_letter_code
_entity_poly.pdbx_strand_id
1 'polypeptide(L)'
;MHLKFVPAMAGLALMTSCSVSNVKSTATVIKDCTGTYLRINKEDYQVCNADILKNHQQGSTVSATYRKVQKCPELDGRIVCAMYHEKAGNIRIHSIN
;
A
#
# COMPACT_ATOMS: atom_id res chain seq x y z
N MET A 1 21.63 57.33 -1.34
CA MET A 1 22.37 56.05 -1.59
C MET A 1 22.37 55.30 -0.26
N HIS A 2 21.77 54.13 -0.06
CA HIS A 2 21.48 53.01 -0.96
C HIS A 2 20.10 52.40 -0.63
N LEU A 3 19.22 52.35 -1.62
CA LEU A 3 17.99 51.56 -1.58
C LEU A 3 18.38 50.13 -1.97
N LYS A 4 18.44 49.20 -1.01
CA LYS A 4 18.72 47.79 -1.28
C LYS A 4 17.48 47.14 -1.88
N PHE A 5 17.47 47.01 -3.21
CA PHE A 5 16.57 46.12 -3.94
C PHE A 5 16.80 44.67 -3.48
N VAL A 6 15.82 44.09 -2.81
CA VAL A 6 15.74 42.64 -2.60
C VAL A 6 14.94 42.10 -3.78
N PRO A 7 15.53 41.30 -4.71
CA PRO A 7 14.74 40.68 -5.74
C PRO A 7 13.86 39.62 -5.07
N ALA A 8 12.54 39.79 -5.19
CA ALA A 8 11.58 38.77 -4.84
C ALA A 8 11.82 37.57 -5.76
N MET A 9 12.58 36.57 -5.27
CA MET A 9 12.70 35.27 -5.94
C MET A 9 11.32 34.62 -5.97
N ALA A 10 10.71 34.64 -7.14
CA ALA A 10 9.53 33.84 -7.47
C ALA A 10 9.91 32.36 -7.37
N GLY A 11 9.65 31.76 -6.20
CA GLY A 11 9.76 30.33 -5.99
C GLY A 11 8.66 29.61 -6.76
N LEU A 12 8.98 29.07 -7.94
CA LEU A 12 8.09 28.19 -8.68
C LEU A 12 8.02 26.85 -7.96
N ALA A 13 7.03 26.69 -7.08
CA ALA A 13 6.74 25.43 -6.39
C ALA A 13 6.23 24.40 -7.42
N LEU A 14 7.12 23.53 -7.89
CA LEU A 14 6.76 22.37 -8.70
C LEU A 14 5.98 21.38 -7.82
N MET A 15 4.65 21.48 -7.84
CA MET A 15 3.73 20.49 -7.29
C MET A 15 3.84 19.20 -8.11
N THR A 16 4.78 18.33 -7.75
CA THR A 16 4.85 16.98 -8.32
C THR A 16 3.74 16.13 -7.70
N SER A 17 2.60 16.08 -8.39
CA SER A 17 1.53 15.13 -8.04
C SER A 17 2.06 13.72 -8.31
N CYS A 18 2.42 12.99 -7.24
CA CYS A 18 2.68 11.55 -7.34
C CYS A 18 1.37 10.84 -7.65
N SER A 19 1.16 10.49 -8.92
CA SER A 19 0.05 9.65 -9.33
C SER A 19 0.22 8.25 -8.73
N VAL A 20 -0.75 7.82 -7.91
CA VAL A 20 -0.80 6.45 -7.40
C VAL A 20 -1.26 5.54 -8.53
N SER A 21 -0.31 4.94 -9.24
CA SER A 21 -0.58 4.00 -10.31
C SER A 21 -0.93 2.61 -9.77
N ASN A 22 -1.84 1.92 -10.44
CA ASN A 22 -2.07 0.50 -10.19
C ASN A 22 -0.89 -0.32 -10.73
N VAL A 23 -0.44 -1.30 -9.95
CA VAL A 23 0.65 -2.22 -10.23
C VAL A 23 0.05 -3.62 -10.38
N LYS A 24 0.47 -4.35 -11.40
CA LYS A 24 0.12 -5.78 -11.57
C LYS A 24 1.30 -6.63 -11.14
N SER A 25 1.09 -7.64 -10.30
CA SER A 25 2.15 -8.57 -9.89
C SER A 25 1.58 -9.94 -9.54
N THR A 26 2.37 -10.97 -9.80
CA THR A 26 2.14 -12.30 -9.24
C THR A 26 2.51 -12.26 -7.76
N ALA A 27 1.62 -12.75 -6.91
CA ALA A 27 1.78 -12.71 -5.47
C ALA A 27 1.34 -14.02 -4.83
N THR A 28 1.92 -14.35 -3.68
CA THR A 28 1.46 -15.46 -2.83
C THR A 28 0.56 -14.91 -1.73
N VAL A 29 -0.61 -15.52 -1.55
CA VAL A 29 -1.56 -15.17 -0.49
C VAL A 29 -1.02 -15.68 0.85
N ILE A 30 -0.83 -14.77 1.79
CA ILE A 30 -0.44 -15.07 3.17
C ILE A 30 -1.58 -14.64 4.10
N LYS A 31 -2.01 -15.52 4.99
CA LYS A 31 -3.11 -15.39 5.94
C LYS A 31 -2.64 -15.94 7.27
N ASP A 32 -2.80 -15.14 8.29
CA ASP A 32 -2.57 -15.52 9.67
C ASP A 32 -3.54 -14.75 10.58
N CYS A 33 -3.36 -14.87 11.89
CA CYS A 33 -4.23 -14.23 12.85
C CYS A 33 -4.03 -12.70 13.00
N THR A 34 -3.03 -12.12 12.32
CA THR A 34 -2.79 -10.67 12.21
C THR A 34 -3.41 -10.05 10.96
N GLY A 35 -3.69 -10.86 9.94
CA GLY A 35 -4.49 -10.43 8.79
C GLY A 35 -4.26 -11.22 7.52
N THR A 36 -4.49 -10.55 6.39
CA THR A 36 -4.26 -11.08 5.04
C THR A 36 -3.28 -10.18 4.30
N TYR A 37 -2.33 -10.82 3.62
CA TYR A 37 -1.21 -10.20 2.95
C TYR A 37 -1.02 -10.79 1.55
N LEU A 38 -0.36 -10.03 0.69
CA LEU A 38 0.22 -10.53 -0.55
C LEU A 38 1.74 -10.45 -0.44
N ARG A 39 2.41 -11.59 -0.61
CA ARG A 39 3.87 -11.67 -0.71
C ARG A 39 4.29 -11.41 -2.14
N ILE A 40 5.05 -10.35 -2.35
CA ILE A 40 5.55 -9.89 -3.66
C ILE A 40 7.05 -9.64 -3.50
N ASN A 41 7.88 -10.29 -4.33
CA ASN A 41 9.35 -10.16 -4.25
C ASN A 41 9.92 -10.37 -2.85
N LYS A 42 9.39 -11.36 -2.10
CA LYS A 42 9.74 -11.71 -0.71
C LYS A 42 9.30 -10.72 0.38
N GLU A 43 8.61 -9.65 0.02
CA GLU A 43 8.03 -8.71 0.97
C GLU A 43 6.53 -8.94 1.13
N ASP A 44 6.03 -8.82 2.36
CA ASP A 44 4.60 -8.94 2.65
C ASP A 44 3.94 -7.57 2.67
N TYR A 45 2.84 -7.45 1.94
CA TYR A 45 2.04 -6.24 1.87
C TYR A 45 0.66 -6.52 2.46
N GLN A 46 0.27 -5.75 3.49
CA GLN A 46 -1.04 -5.87 4.12
C GLN A 46 -2.13 -5.49 3.12
N VAL A 47 -3.08 -6.39 2.92
CA VAL A 47 -4.25 -6.14 2.08
C VAL A 47 -5.31 -5.45 2.91
N CYS A 48 -5.66 -4.21 2.54
CA CYS A 48 -6.71 -3.47 3.25
C CYS A 48 -8.10 -4.09 2.98
N ASN A 49 -8.43 -4.41 1.73
CA ASN A 49 -9.70 -5.01 1.32
C ASN A 49 -9.62 -6.55 1.19
N ALA A 50 -9.31 -7.23 2.29
CA ALA A 50 -9.00 -8.67 2.31
C ALA A 50 -10.12 -9.59 1.78
N ASP A 51 -11.38 -9.15 1.79
CA ASP A 51 -12.53 -9.96 1.34
C ASP A 51 -12.43 -10.38 -0.13
N ILE A 52 -11.69 -9.64 -0.96
CA ILE A 52 -11.44 -10.04 -2.36
C ILE A 52 -10.65 -11.36 -2.46
N LEU A 53 -9.89 -11.70 -1.40
CA LEU A 53 -9.11 -12.93 -1.29
C LEU A 53 -9.83 -14.02 -0.48
N LYS A 54 -11.11 -13.87 -0.15
CA LYS A 54 -11.83 -14.82 0.72
C LYS A 54 -11.80 -16.27 0.21
N ASN A 55 -11.87 -16.46 -1.10
CA ASN A 55 -11.87 -17.78 -1.75
C ASN A 55 -10.46 -18.29 -2.10
N HIS A 56 -9.42 -17.50 -1.86
CA HIS A 56 -8.04 -17.88 -2.14
C HIS A 56 -7.40 -18.46 -0.87
N GLN A 57 -6.81 -19.65 -0.96
CA GLN A 57 -6.23 -20.34 0.18
C GLN A 57 -4.86 -19.78 0.58
N GLN A 58 -4.43 -20.06 1.81
CA GLN A 58 -3.06 -19.81 2.27
C GLN A 58 -2.06 -20.44 1.30
N GLY A 59 -1.04 -19.68 0.90
CA GLY A 59 0.00 -20.15 -0.02
C GLY A 59 -0.41 -20.18 -1.49
N SER A 60 -1.65 -19.84 -1.85
CA SER A 60 -2.06 -19.79 -3.25
C SER A 60 -1.42 -18.61 -3.98
N THR A 61 -1.11 -18.82 -5.27
CA THR A 61 -0.58 -17.79 -6.15
C THR A 61 -1.71 -17.08 -6.89
N VAL A 62 -1.69 -15.76 -6.94
CA VAL A 62 -2.68 -14.92 -7.64
C VAL A 62 -1.98 -13.87 -8.50
N SER A 63 -2.60 -13.45 -9.61
CA SER A 63 -2.17 -12.27 -10.36
C SER A 63 -3.00 -11.07 -9.90
N ALA A 64 -2.45 -10.26 -8.98
CA ALA A 64 -3.15 -9.12 -8.40
C ALA A 64 -2.80 -7.80 -9.10
N THR A 65 -3.82 -6.98 -9.38
CA THR A 65 -3.68 -5.56 -9.68
C THR A 65 -4.00 -4.77 -8.43
N TYR A 66 -3.09 -3.94 -7.94
CA TYR A 66 -3.23 -3.25 -6.66
C TYR A 66 -2.58 -1.87 -6.69
N ARG A 67 -2.82 -1.07 -5.66
CA ARG A 67 -2.07 0.16 -5.41
C ARG A 67 -1.58 0.22 -3.98
N LYS A 68 -0.42 0.85 -3.75
CA LYS A 68 0.05 1.17 -2.40
C LYS A 68 -0.82 2.27 -1.78
N VAL A 69 -1.13 2.14 -0.50
CA VAL A 69 -1.89 3.12 0.27
C VAL A 69 -1.21 3.38 1.60
N GLN A 70 -1.40 4.57 2.17
CA GLN A 70 -0.76 4.91 3.44
C GLN A 70 -1.44 4.21 4.63
N LYS A 71 -2.76 4.09 4.63
CA LYS A 71 -3.57 3.56 5.74
C LYS A 71 -4.63 2.58 5.23
N CYS A 72 -5.05 1.68 6.12
CA CYS A 72 -6.21 0.80 5.93
C CYS A 72 -7.25 1.06 7.03
N PRO A 73 -8.09 2.10 6.92
CA PRO A 73 -9.10 2.40 7.94
C PRO A 73 -10.06 1.23 8.23
N GLU A 74 -10.26 0.33 7.25
CA GLU A 74 -11.09 -0.87 7.42
C GLU A 74 -10.48 -1.97 8.32
N LEU A 75 -9.23 -1.80 8.73
CA LEU A 75 -8.56 -2.67 9.69
C LEU A 75 -8.54 -2.06 11.10
N ASP A 76 -8.91 -0.79 11.26
CA ASP A 76 -8.94 -0.13 12.56
C ASP A 76 -9.97 -0.81 13.48
N GLY A 77 -9.57 -1.13 14.70
CA GLY A 77 -10.43 -1.80 15.68
C GLY A 77 -10.67 -3.30 15.43
N ARG A 78 -10.04 -3.91 14.41
CA ARG A 78 -10.08 -5.37 14.25
C ARG A 78 -9.33 -6.06 15.40
N ILE A 79 -9.99 -7.01 16.05
CA ILE A 79 -9.37 -7.87 17.05
C ILE A 79 -8.51 -8.90 16.31
N VAL A 80 -7.21 -8.86 16.56
CA VAL A 80 -6.20 -9.77 16.01
C VAL A 80 -5.43 -10.43 17.15
N CYS A 81 -4.70 -11.50 16.85
CA CYS A 81 -3.78 -12.09 17.84
C CYS A 81 -2.59 -11.16 18.12
N ALA A 82 -1.97 -11.30 19.29
CA ALA A 82 -0.77 -10.54 19.69
C ALA A 82 0.51 -11.11 19.05
N MET A 83 0.58 -11.11 17.71
CA MET A 83 1.74 -11.56 16.94
C MET A 83 2.29 -10.40 16.10
N TYR A 84 3.61 -10.33 15.96
CA TYR A 84 4.24 -9.40 15.03
C TYR A 84 4.39 -10.05 13.65
N HIS A 85 3.78 -9.45 12.64
CA HIS A 85 3.98 -9.81 11.24
C HIS A 85 4.59 -8.62 10.51
N GLU A 86 5.82 -8.78 10.02
CA GLU A 86 6.51 -7.72 9.29
C GLU A 86 5.80 -7.43 7.95
N LYS A 87 5.61 -6.14 7.64
CA LYS A 87 5.03 -5.71 6.37
C LYS A 87 5.80 -4.54 5.77
N ALA A 88 6.03 -4.60 4.46
CA ALA A 88 6.66 -3.53 3.69
C ALA A 88 5.71 -2.35 3.42
N GLY A 89 4.40 -2.55 3.58
CA GLY A 89 3.40 -1.51 3.45
C GLY A 89 1.98 -2.03 3.36
N ASN A 90 1.06 -1.12 3.07
CA ASN A 90 -0.36 -1.42 2.88
C ASN A 90 -0.72 -1.30 1.39
N ILE A 91 -1.58 -2.19 0.92
CA ILE A 91 -2.07 -2.20 -0.46
C ILE A 91 -3.59 -2.35 -0.50
N ARG A 92 -4.20 -1.77 -1.53
CA ARG A 92 -5.59 -2.02 -1.90
C ARG A 92 -5.63 -2.72 -3.25
N ILE A 93 -6.25 -3.89 -3.29
CA ILE A 93 -6.40 -4.68 -4.50
C ILE A 93 -7.55 -4.11 -5.32
N HIS A 94 -7.32 -3.92 -6.62
CA HIS A 94 -8.31 -3.54 -7.61
C HIS A 94 -8.94 -4.76 -8.29
N SER A 95 -8.12 -5.75 -8.67
CA SER A 95 -8.60 -6.99 -9.29
C SER A 95 -7.64 -8.16 -9.05
N ILE A 96 -8.18 -9.38 -9.13
CA ILE A 96 -7.45 -10.65 -9.13
C ILE A 96 -7.76 -11.37 -10.44
N ASN A 97 -6.75 -11.96 -11.08
CA ASN A 97 -6.88 -12.87 -12.22
C ASN A 97 -6.22 -14.20 -11.89
#